data_AF-A0A4Y2P6P5-F1
#
_entry.id   AF-A0A4Y2P6P5-F1
#
_cell.length_a   1.000
_cell.length_b   1.000
_cell.length_c   1.000
_cell.angle_alpha   90.00
_cell.angle_beta   90.00
_cell.angle_gamma   90.00
#
_symmetry.space_group_name_H-M   'P 1'
#
loop_
_entity.id
_entity.type
_entity.pdbx_description
1 polymer ?
#
loop_
_entity_poly.entity_id
_entity_poly.type
_entity_poly.pdbx_seq_one_letter_code
_entity_poly.pdbx_strand_id
1 'polypeptide(L)'
;MKIILSIASLLNLLILHGFCNVLQSFHEEDTISCHFHFVCDLNETQKMLEMEEDSSEQAKEMFWETSKEVFGMEGHYSSDDIEVYRVDICSRPEEERNKGFKEMVAIGGENCLVVCMDRSSELCKEFDYLINKFAEYVKEITESEECRKNEDEEMMKKPGGQTMFG
;
A
#
# COMPACT_ATOMS: atom_id res chain seq x y z
N MET A 1 -0.84 -5.35 -24.17
CA MET A 1 0.29 -4.51 -23.76
C MET A 1 -0.22 -3.64 -22.62
N LYS A 2 -0.08 -4.10 -21.36
CA LYS A 2 -0.50 -3.32 -20.18
C LYS A 2 0.51 -2.18 -20.03
N ILE A 3 0.06 -0.94 -20.11
CA ILE A 3 0.92 0.23 -19.89
C ILE A 3 1.09 0.34 -18.38
N ILE A 4 2.18 -0.19 -17.83
CA ILE A 4 2.50 -0.02 -16.42
C ILE A 4 2.91 1.44 -16.23
N LEU A 5 1.96 2.28 -15.82
CA LEU A 5 2.26 3.63 -15.35
C LEU A 5 3.04 3.49 -14.04
N SER A 6 4.15 4.21 -13.88
CA SER A 6 4.83 4.25 -12.58
C SER A 6 3.88 4.80 -11.51
N ILE A 7 4.04 4.39 -10.25
CA ILE A 7 3.25 4.89 -9.12
C ILE A 7 3.26 6.43 -9.08
N ALA A 8 4.42 7.03 -9.35
CA ALA A 8 4.55 8.48 -9.49
C ALA A 8 3.72 9.06 -10.65
N SER A 9 3.59 8.36 -11.79
CA SER A 9 2.75 8.80 -12.92
C SER A 9 1.26 8.66 -12.62
N LEU A 10 0.86 7.59 -11.92
CA LEU A 10 -0.52 7.36 -11.48
C LEU A 10 -0.95 8.37 -10.41
N LEU A 11 -0.12 8.61 -9.39
CA LEU A 11 -0.35 9.64 -8.38
C LEU A 11 -0.41 11.03 -9.02
N ASN A 12 0.49 11.35 -9.96
CA ASN A 12 0.42 12.60 -10.70
C ASN A 12 -0.87 12.72 -11.53
N LEU A 13 -1.38 11.65 -12.15
CA LEU A 13 -2.67 11.67 -12.84
C LEU A 13 -3.84 11.86 -11.88
N LEU A 14 -3.83 11.20 -10.72
CA LEU A 14 -4.83 11.36 -9.66
C LEU A 14 -4.84 12.80 -9.12
N ILE A 15 -3.66 13.41 -8.93
CA ILE A 15 -3.51 14.80 -8.48
C ILE A 15 -3.89 15.80 -9.58
N LEU A 16 -3.41 15.61 -10.82
CA LEU A 16 -3.65 16.54 -11.94
C LEU A 16 -5.12 16.59 -12.35
N HIS A 17 -5.83 15.47 -12.18
CA HIS A 17 -7.27 15.45 -12.35
C HIS A 17 -8.02 15.79 -11.04
N GLY A 18 -7.37 15.91 -9.88
CA GLY A 18 -8.06 16.23 -8.62
C GLY A 18 -9.01 15.11 -8.17
N PHE A 19 -8.61 13.87 -8.41
CA PHE A 19 -9.27 12.65 -7.92
C PHE A 19 -8.84 12.27 -6.50
N CYS A 20 -7.66 12.71 -6.08
CA CYS A 20 -7.21 12.64 -4.68
C CYS A 20 -6.59 13.97 -4.28
N ASN A 21 -7.01 14.50 -3.12
CA ASN A 21 -6.39 15.67 -2.49
C ASN A 21 -5.20 15.28 -1.58
N VAL A 22 -4.53 14.17 -1.87
CA VAL A 22 -3.33 13.77 -1.14
C VAL A 22 -2.17 14.67 -1.60
N LEU A 23 -1.95 15.75 -0.87
CA LEU A 23 -0.85 16.71 -1.08
C LEU A 23 0.49 16.22 -0.51
N GLN A 24 0.57 14.96 -0.10
CA GLN A 24 1.73 14.37 0.56
C GLN A 24 2.52 13.52 -0.44
N SER A 25 3.82 13.80 -0.57
CA SER A 25 4.75 12.96 -1.29
C SER A 25 5.46 12.03 -0.32
N PHE A 26 5.40 10.72 -0.56
CA PHE A 26 6.10 9.73 0.23
C PHE A 26 7.28 9.15 -0.56
N HIS A 27 8.36 8.80 0.12
CA HIS A 27 9.42 7.99 -0.48
C HIS A 27 8.91 6.55 -0.63
N GLU A 28 8.96 6.04 -1.85
CA GLU A 28 8.40 4.72 -2.20
C GLU A 28 9.06 3.59 -1.40
N GLU A 29 10.38 3.59 -1.30
CA GLU A 29 11.14 2.56 -0.59
C GLU A 29 10.83 2.58 0.91
N ASP A 30 10.85 3.76 1.55
CA ASP A 30 10.51 3.94 2.96
C ASP A 30 9.07 3.49 3.24
N THR A 31 8.11 3.86 2.37
CA THR A 31 6.71 3.46 2.51
C THR A 31 6.55 1.94 2.53
N ILE A 32 7.20 1.25 1.59
CA ILE A 32 7.10 -0.20 1.44
C ILE A 32 7.79 -0.90 2.62
N SER A 33 9.00 -0.45 2.98
CA SER A 33 9.77 -1.02 4.09
C SER A 33 9.04 -0.83 5.42
N CYS A 34 8.60 0.40 5.73
CA CYS A 34 7.83 0.68 6.94
C CYS A 34 6.53 -0.15 6.98
N HIS A 35 5.80 -0.23 5.87
CA HIS A 35 4.54 -0.99 5.83
C HIS A 35 4.76 -2.45 6.19
N PHE A 36 5.75 -3.10 5.57
CA PHE A 36 6.03 -4.51 5.86
C PHE A 36 6.67 -4.73 7.23
N HIS A 37 7.46 -3.78 7.74
CA HIS A 37 7.93 -3.86 9.12
C HIS A 37 6.77 -3.88 10.12
N PHE A 38 5.83 -2.95 9.98
CA PHE A 38 4.65 -2.89 10.85
C PHE A 38 3.76 -4.13 10.70
N VAL A 39 3.45 -4.55 9.48
CA VAL A 39 2.53 -5.66 9.22
C VAL A 39 3.14 -7.02 9.55
N CYS A 40 4.41 -7.23 9.19
CA CYS A 40 5.05 -8.54 9.30
C CYS A 40 5.86 -8.73 10.58
N ASP A 41 6.63 -7.73 10.99
CA ASP A 41 7.53 -7.87 12.14
C ASP A 41 6.83 -7.50 13.44
N LEU A 42 6.02 -6.44 13.43
CA LEU A 42 5.29 -5.96 14.61
C LEU A 42 3.87 -6.52 14.73
N ASN A 43 3.34 -7.13 13.66
CA ASN A 43 1.97 -7.63 13.60
C ASN A 43 0.91 -6.54 13.87
N GLU A 44 1.15 -5.31 13.40
CA GLU A 44 0.25 -4.18 13.55
C GLU A 44 -0.69 -4.08 12.34
N THR A 45 -1.87 -4.69 12.45
CA THR A 45 -2.92 -4.67 11.40
C THR A 45 -4.16 -3.85 11.76
N GLN A 46 -4.22 -3.27 12.96
CA GLN A 46 -5.43 -2.60 13.45
C GLN A 46 -5.92 -1.48 12.51
N LYS A 47 -5.01 -0.66 11.97
CA LYS A 47 -5.38 0.40 11.02
C LYS A 47 -5.93 -0.15 9.70
N MET A 48 -5.45 -1.31 9.26
CA MET A 48 -5.97 -1.98 8.07
C MET A 48 -7.37 -2.53 8.32
N LEU A 49 -7.61 -3.12 9.50
CA LEU A 49 -8.93 -3.57 9.95
C LEU A 49 -9.91 -2.40 10.04
N GLU A 50 -9.50 -1.25 10.59
CA GLU A 50 -10.35 -0.04 10.63
C GLU A 50 -10.72 0.45 9.22
N MET A 51 -9.77 0.45 8.27
CA MET A 51 -10.05 0.80 6.88
C MET A 51 -11.01 -0.20 6.20
N GLU A 52 -10.87 -1.48 6.52
CA GLU A 52 -11.74 -2.54 6.03
C GLU A 52 -13.16 -2.40 6.58
N GLU A 53 -13.32 -2.16 7.89
CA GLU A 53 -14.63 -1.95 8.52
C GLU A 53 -15.39 -0.76 7.91
N ASP A 54 -14.67 0.30 7.55
CA ASP A 54 -15.25 1.49 6.91
C ASP A 54 -15.52 1.32 5.42
N SER A 55 -15.01 0.25 4.80
CA SER A 55 -15.19 -0.03 3.38
C SER A 55 -16.52 -0.72 3.09
N SER A 56 -17.15 -0.37 1.98
CA SER A 56 -18.27 -1.10 1.41
C SER A 56 -17.82 -2.48 0.93
N GLU A 57 -18.77 -3.41 0.83
CA GLU A 57 -18.52 -4.74 0.25
C GLU A 57 -17.96 -4.66 -1.17
N GLN A 58 -18.34 -3.62 -1.93
CA GLN A 58 -17.81 -3.41 -3.27
C GLN A 58 -16.33 -3.00 -3.23
N ALA A 59 -15.93 -2.08 -2.34
CA ALA A 59 -14.54 -1.68 -2.16
C ALA A 59 -13.67 -2.83 -1.67
N LYS A 60 -14.18 -3.62 -0.72
CA LYS A 60 -13.53 -4.84 -0.21
C LYS A 60 -13.30 -5.87 -1.31
N GLU A 61 -14.32 -6.15 -2.13
CA GLU A 61 -14.20 -7.08 -3.26
C GLU A 61 -13.17 -6.60 -4.30
N MET A 62 -13.11 -5.29 -4.58
CA MET A 62 -12.08 -4.74 -5.47
C MET A 62 -10.66 -4.89 -4.91
N PHE A 63 -10.47 -4.64 -3.62
CA PHE A 63 -9.17 -4.85 -2.96
C PHE A 63 -8.77 -6.33 -3.00
N TRP A 64 -9.72 -7.23 -2.71
CA TRP A 64 -9.50 -8.68 -2.73
C TRP A 64 -9.13 -9.19 -4.13
N GLU A 65 -9.89 -8.83 -5.16
CA GLU A 65 -9.58 -9.24 -6.54
C GLU A 65 -8.23 -8.69 -7.02
N THR A 66 -7.86 -7.47 -6.58
CA THR A 66 -6.52 -6.92 -6.83
C THR A 66 -5.45 -7.77 -6.15
N SER A 67 -5.67 -8.16 -4.89
CA SER A 67 -4.75 -9.01 -4.13
C SER A 67 -4.61 -10.40 -4.76
N LYS A 68 -5.70 -10.97 -5.28
CA LYS A 68 -5.68 -12.23 -6.03
C LYS A 68 -4.88 -12.10 -7.33
N GLU A 69 -5.07 -11.03 -8.10
CA GLU A 69 -4.33 -10.82 -9.35
C GLU A 69 -2.82 -10.69 -9.09
N VAL A 70 -2.44 -9.95 -8.04
CA VAL A 70 -1.03 -9.64 -7.74
C VAL A 70 -0.32 -10.80 -7.05
N PHE A 71 -0.94 -11.36 -6.03
CA PHE A 71 -0.30 -12.35 -5.16
C PHE A 71 -0.71 -13.78 -5.51
N GLY A 72 -1.72 -13.99 -6.36
CA GLY A 72 -2.23 -15.32 -6.67
C GLY A 72 -2.99 -15.95 -5.50
N MET A 73 -3.62 -15.12 -4.67
CA MET A 73 -4.49 -15.60 -3.59
C MET A 73 -5.72 -16.31 -4.18
N GLU A 74 -6.28 -17.27 -3.43
CA GLU A 74 -7.48 -18.01 -3.83
C GLU A 74 -8.64 -17.70 -2.87
N GLY A 75 -9.88 -17.83 -3.37
CA GLY A 75 -11.09 -17.68 -2.57
C GLY A 75 -11.91 -16.41 -2.87
N HIS A 76 -12.92 -16.20 -2.01
CA HIS A 76 -13.80 -15.03 -2.00
C HIS A 76 -13.51 -14.20 -0.76
N TYR A 77 -13.84 -12.91 -0.85
CA TYR A 77 -13.58 -12.01 0.25
C TYR A 77 -14.33 -12.42 1.54
N SER A 78 -13.67 -12.35 2.69
CA SER A 78 -14.16 -12.61 4.05
C SER A 78 -13.52 -11.66 5.07
N SER A 79 -14.13 -11.49 6.24
CA SER A 79 -13.57 -10.64 7.31
C SER A 79 -12.26 -11.16 7.91
N ASP A 80 -11.91 -12.43 7.68
CA ASP A 80 -10.62 -13.00 8.12
C ASP A 80 -9.50 -12.67 7.11
N ASP A 81 -9.81 -12.02 5.98
CA ASP A 81 -8.90 -11.90 4.85
C ASP A 81 -7.73 -10.96 5.09
N ILE A 82 -7.84 -10.00 6.00
CA ILE A 82 -6.67 -9.20 6.40
C ILE A 82 -5.61 -10.07 7.07
N GLU A 83 -6.04 -11.05 7.88
CA GLU A 83 -5.12 -11.99 8.51
C GLU A 83 -4.57 -12.98 7.48
N VAL A 84 -5.39 -13.44 6.53
CA VAL A 84 -4.93 -14.27 5.40
C VAL A 84 -3.91 -13.52 4.55
N TYR A 85 -4.20 -12.27 4.19
CA TYR A 85 -3.28 -11.38 3.48
C TYR A 85 -1.97 -11.24 4.25
N ARG A 86 -2.03 -10.89 5.55
CA ARG A 86 -0.83 -10.75 6.38
C ARG A 86 0.00 -12.03 6.38
N VAL A 87 -0.60 -13.18 6.70
CA VAL A 87 0.12 -14.45 6.79
C VAL A 87 0.76 -14.83 5.46
N ASP A 88 0.01 -14.72 4.36
CA ASP A 88 0.51 -15.05 3.03
C ASP A 88 1.65 -14.12 2.62
N ILE A 89 1.44 -12.81 2.68
CA ILE A 89 2.42 -11.81 2.27
C ILE A 89 3.67 -11.89 3.12
N CYS A 90 3.55 -12.00 4.44
CA CYS A 90 4.70 -12.04 5.33
C CYS A 90 5.54 -13.32 5.19
N SER A 91 4.97 -14.38 4.59
CA SER A 91 5.71 -15.61 4.28
C SER A 91 6.56 -15.50 3.00
N ARG A 92 6.31 -14.49 2.15
CA ARG A 92 6.98 -14.31 0.87
C ARG A 92 8.35 -13.65 1.03
N PRO A 93 9.31 -13.91 0.11
CA PRO A 93 10.56 -13.18 0.03
C PRO A 93 10.33 -11.67 -0.10
N GLU A 94 11.21 -10.86 0.49
CA GLU A 94 11.11 -9.40 0.47
C GLU A 94 10.98 -8.82 -0.95
N GLU A 95 11.75 -9.35 -1.92
CA GLU A 95 11.67 -8.94 -3.32
C GLU A 95 10.27 -9.15 -3.90
N GLU A 96 9.62 -10.28 -3.59
CA GLU A 96 8.27 -10.59 -4.04
C GLU A 96 7.23 -9.68 -3.35
N ARG A 97 7.38 -9.43 -2.05
CA ARG A 97 6.51 -8.50 -1.30
C ARG A 97 6.58 -7.09 -1.88
N ASN A 98 7.79 -6.58 -2.09
CA ASN A 98 8.03 -5.24 -2.61
C ASN A 98 7.48 -5.09 -4.04
N LYS A 99 7.72 -6.10 -4.89
CA LYS A 99 7.17 -6.11 -6.25
C LYS A 99 5.63 -6.14 -6.21
N GLY A 100 5.04 -7.03 -5.43
CA GLY A 100 3.59 -7.15 -5.35
C GLY A 100 2.92 -5.90 -4.79
N PHE A 101 3.48 -5.27 -3.76
CA PHE A 101 2.96 -3.98 -3.26
C PHE A 101 2.90 -2.92 -4.36
N LYS A 102 3.96 -2.80 -5.17
CA LYS A 102 3.99 -1.84 -6.28
C LYS A 102 2.94 -2.15 -7.35
N GLU A 103 2.77 -3.43 -7.69
CA GLU A 103 1.75 -3.86 -8.65
C GLU A 103 0.33 -3.64 -8.11
N MET A 104 0.10 -3.87 -6.82
CA MET A 104 -1.18 -3.63 -6.15
C MET A 104 -1.55 -2.15 -6.13
N VAL A 105 -0.61 -1.25 -5.79
CA VAL A 105 -0.84 0.20 -5.86
C VAL A 105 -1.12 0.64 -7.30
N ALA A 106 -0.42 0.07 -8.28
CA ALA A 106 -0.64 0.41 -9.69
C ALA A 106 -2.05 0.00 -10.17
N ILE A 107 -2.43 -1.27 -9.96
CA ILE A 107 -3.74 -1.81 -10.36
C ILE A 107 -4.87 -1.13 -9.58
N GLY A 108 -4.70 -0.95 -8.26
CA GLY A 108 -5.65 -0.22 -7.43
C GLY A 108 -5.87 1.21 -7.91
N GLY A 109 -4.79 1.90 -8.31
CA GLY A 109 -4.86 3.22 -8.92
C GLY A 109 -5.63 3.24 -10.26
N GLU A 110 -5.40 2.26 -11.13
CA GLU A 110 -6.15 2.10 -12.37
C GLU A 110 -7.65 1.86 -12.12
N ASN A 111 -7.98 0.98 -11.17
CA ASN A 111 -9.36 0.71 -10.76
C ASN A 111 -10.05 1.97 -10.21
N CYS A 112 -9.34 2.71 -9.36
CA CYS A 112 -9.83 3.98 -8.83
C CYS A 112 -10.12 4.99 -9.95
N LEU A 113 -9.26 5.09 -10.98
CA LEU A 113 -9.49 5.99 -12.12
C LEU A 113 -10.75 5.62 -12.91
N VAL A 114 -11.02 4.32 -13.08
CA VAL A 114 -12.24 3.83 -13.75
C VAL A 114 -13.48 4.16 -12.93
N VAL A 115 -13.46 3.84 -11.63
CA VAL A 115 -14.56 4.13 -10.70
C VAL A 115 -14.85 5.63 -10.65
N CYS A 116 -13.80 6.45 -10.59
CA CYS A 116 -13.92 7.88 -10.46
C CYS A 116 -14.17 8.63 -11.77
N MET A 117 -14.40 7.95 -12.90
CA MET A 117 -14.91 8.61 -14.11
C MET A 117 -16.21 9.40 -13.82
N ASP A 118 -17.05 8.90 -12.91
CA ASP A 118 -18.12 9.67 -12.28
C ASP A 118 -17.76 10.05 -10.84
N ARG A 119 -17.31 11.30 -10.66
CA ARG A 119 -16.96 11.86 -9.35
C ARG A 119 -18.14 12.03 -8.40
N SER A 120 -19.36 12.05 -8.92
CA SER A 120 -20.55 12.19 -8.10
C SER A 120 -21.01 10.86 -7.50
N SER A 121 -20.47 9.74 -8.01
CA SER A 121 -20.77 8.40 -7.52
C SER A 121 -20.30 8.24 -6.07
N GLU A 122 -21.11 7.55 -5.26
CA GLU A 122 -20.78 7.26 -3.87
C GLU A 122 -19.50 6.44 -3.76
N LEU A 123 -19.30 5.50 -4.67
CA LEU A 123 -18.10 4.66 -4.70
C LEU A 123 -16.82 5.48 -4.96
N CYS A 124 -16.85 6.49 -5.85
CA CYS A 124 -15.68 7.35 -6.04
C CYS A 124 -15.36 8.18 -4.77
N LYS A 125 -16.38 8.70 -4.08
CA LYS A 125 -16.18 9.44 -2.81
C LYS A 125 -15.62 8.55 -1.72
N GLU A 126 -16.08 7.30 -1.68
CA GLU A 126 -15.57 6.28 -0.76
C GLU A 126 -14.08 5.98 -1.04
N PHE A 127 -13.68 5.79 -2.30
CA PHE A 127 -12.27 5.60 -2.62
C PHE A 127 -11.42 6.82 -2.27
N ASP A 128 -11.89 8.04 -2.53
CA ASP A 128 -11.16 9.25 -2.10
C ASP A 128 -10.99 9.26 -0.58
N TYR A 129 -12.03 8.89 0.19
CA TYR A 129 -11.95 8.75 1.64
C TYR A 129 -10.92 7.69 2.08
N LEU A 130 -10.98 6.49 1.50
CA LEU A 130 -10.07 5.38 1.82
C LEU A 130 -8.62 5.70 1.45
N ILE A 131 -8.38 6.38 0.32
CA ILE A 131 -7.05 6.81 -0.09
C ILE A 131 -6.49 7.86 0.88
N ASN A 132 -7.31 8.80 1.34
CA ASN A 132 -6.88 9.76 2.36
C ASN A 132 -6.54 9.07 3.69
N LYS A 133 -7.34 8.10 4.13
CA LYS A 133 -7.02 7.28 5.31
C LYS A 133 -5.72 6.48 5.14
N PHE A 134 -5.51 5.88 3.98
CA PHE A 134 -4.29 5.16 3.69
C PHE A 134 -3.08 6.10 3.70
N ALA A 135 -3.21 7.31 3.16
CA ALA A 135 -2.15 8.33 3.21
C ALA A 135 -1.83 8.74 4.65
N GLU A 136 -2.83 8.92 5.51
CA GLU A 136 -2.63 9.18 6.95
C GLU A 136 -1.90 8.02 7.63
N TYR A 137 -2.30 6.78 7.36
CA TYR A 137 -1.62 5.59 7.86
C TYR A 137 -0.14 5.53 7.39
N VAL A 138 0.13 5.72 6.10
CA VAL A 138 1.50 5.72 5.55
C VAL A 138 2.33 6.82 6.21
N LYS A 139 1.75 8.00 6.42
CA LYS A 139 2.42 9.08 7.13
C LYS A 139 2.76 8.70 8.58
N GLU A 140 1.80 8.15 9.32
CA GLU A 140 2.01 7.73 10.71
C GLU A 140 3.16 6.72 10.83
N ILE A 141 3.20 5.70 9.98
CA ILE A 141 4.25 4.67 10.04
C ILE A 141 5.62 5.19 9.58
N THR A 142 5.68 6.01 8.53
CA THR A 142 6.96 6.55 8.01
C THR A 142 7.56 7.63 8.91
N GLU A 143 6.73 8.40 9.61
CA GLU A 143 7.21 9.37 10.60
C GLU A 143 7.51 8.74 11.96
N SER A 144 7.14 7.47 12.18
CA SER A 144 7.35 6.77 13.45
C SER A 144 8.84 6.58 13.76
N GLU A 145 9.19 6.61 15.06
CA GLU A 145 10.55 6.24 15.49
C GLU A 145 10.86 4.77 15.16
N GLU A 146 9.83 3.92 15.12
CA GLU A 146 10.00 2.50 14.90
C GLU A 146 10.48 2.20 13.49
N CYS A 147 9.91 2.86 12.47
CA CYS A 147 10.42 2.69 11.11
C CYS A 147 11.85 3.21 10.95
N ARG A 148 12.19 4.36 11.57
CA ARG A 148 13.56 4.90 11.51
C ARG A 148 14.60 3.95 12.10
N LYS A 149 14.25 3.23 13.18
CA LYS A 149 15.13 2.20 13.75
C LYS A 149 15.33 1.03 12.79
N ASN A 150 14.28 0.61 12.09
CA ASN A 150 14.38 -0.44 11.09
C ASN A 150 15.34 -0.04 9.94
N GLU A 151 15.23 1.19 9.44
CA GLU A 151 16.16 1.73 8.43
C GLU A 151 17.61 1.73 8.93
N ASP A 152 17.85 2.16 10.17
CA ASP A 152 19.18 2.14 10.79
C ASP A 152 19.73 0.71 10.91
N GLU A 153 18.91 -0.26 11.31
CA GLU A 153 19.32 -1.67 11.39
C GLU A 153 19.59 -2.30 10.02
N GLU A 154 18.78 -2.00 9.01
CA GLU A 154 19.00 -2.47 7.63
C GLU A 154 20.27 -1.88 7.03
N MET A 155 20.55 -0.59 7.29
CA MET A 155 21.80 0.05 6.88
C MET A 155 23.02 -0.62 7.53
N MET A 156 22.91 -1.08 8.79
CA MET A 156 23.98 -1.83 9.47
C MET A 156 24.13 -3.28 8.99
N LYS A 157 23.09 -3.90 8.41
CA LYS A 157 23.12 -5.27 7.90
C LYS A 157 23.75 -5.41 6.51
N LYS A 158 23.91 -4.32 5.73
CA LYS A 158 24.61 -4.35 4.43
C LYS A 158 26.12 -4.56 4.63
N PRO A 159 26.73 -5.68 4.19
CA PRO A 159 28.16 -5.87 4.31
C PRO A 159 28.87 -5.07 3.21
N GLY A 160 29.59 -4.02 3.61
CA GLY A 160 30.68 -3.43 2.82
C GLY A 160 30.41 -2.06 2.22
N GLY A 161 30.86 -1.01 2.92
CA GLY A 161 31.08 0.32 2.38
C GLY A 161 32.01 1.10 3.31
N GLN A 162 33.25 1.30 2.86
CA GLN A 162 34.35 1.97 3.54
C GLN A 162 33.94 3.05 4.56
N THR A 163 34.46 2.93 5.78
CA THR A 163 34.53 4.05 6.72
C THR A 163 35.40 5.15 6.09
N MET A 164 34.77 6.19 5.54
CA MET A 164 35.43 7.48 5.27
C MET A 164 35.56 8.27 6.58
N PHE A 165 36.27 7.71 7.55
CA PHE A 165 37.02 8.48 8.53
C PHE A 165 38.35 7.75 8.67
N GLY A 166 39.43 8.50 8.41
CA GLY A 166 40.78 8.01 8.16
C GLY A 166 41.49 7.38 9.35
#